data_AF-A0A2W5SD02-F1
#
_entry.id   AF-A0A2W5SD02-F1
#
_cell.length_a   1.000
_cell.length_b   1.000
_cell.length_c   1.000
_cell.angle_alpha   90.00
_cell.angle_beta   90.00
_cell.angle_gamma   90.00
#
_symmetry.space_group_name_H-M   'P 1'
#
loop_
_entity.id
_entity.type
_entity.pdbx_description
1 polymer ?
#
loop_
_entity_poly.entity_id
_entity_poly.type
_entity_poly.pdbx_seq_one_letter_code
_entity_poly.pdbx_strand_id
1 'polypeptide(L)' 'MERTAILSQPPALFGKVAEFFKATARFLVWLSEANPRMAALTRLSETSDETLSARGLTRDGEVRRIMGPRFYA' A
#
# COMPACT_ATOMS: atom_id res chain seq x y z
N MET A 1 -32.76 23.15 33.65
CA MET A 1 -31.78 22.47 34.51
C MET A 1 -31.10 21.39 33.69
N GLU A 2 -29.78 21.45 33.68
CA GLU A 2 -28.90 21.04 32.58
C GLU A 2 -28.78 19.51 32.46
N ARG A 3 -29.11 18.97 31.29
CA ARG A 3 -28.70 17.61 30.91
C ARG A 3 -27.20 17.67 30.63
N THR A 4 -26.39 17.35 31.62
CA THR A 4 -24.95 17.17 31.47
C THR A 4 -24.70 15.95 30.58
N ALA A 5 -24.46 16.21 29.30
CA ALA A 5 -23.94 15.22 28.38
C ALA A 5 -22.53 14.83 28.84
N ILE A 6 -22.40 13.70 29.52
CA ILE A 6 -21.11 13.06 29.79
C ILE A 6 -20.61 12.50 28.45
N LEU A 7 -20.06 13.37 27.61
CA LEU A 7 -19.22 12.95 26.49
C LEU A 7 -17.97 12.34 27.11
N SER A 8 -17.98 11.02 27.26
CA SER A 8 -16.83 10.22 27.67
C SER A 8 -15.67 10.51 26.71
N GLN A 9 -14.82 11.46 27.11
CA GLN A 9 -13.61 11.76 26.37
C GLN A 9 -12.70 10.53 26.52
N PRO A 10 -12.35 9.82 25.43
CA PRO A 10 -11.51 8.65 25.53
C PRO A 10 -10.20 9.07 26.22
N PRO A 11 -9.64 8.22 27.12
CA PRO A 11 -8.48 8.61 27.90
C PRO A 11 -7.36 9.07 26.95
N ALA A 12 -6.70 10.19 27.26
CA ALA A 12 -5.75 10.85 26.37
C ALA A 12 -4.62 9.92 25.85
N LEU A 13 -4.34 8.83 26.56
CA LEU A 13 -3.40 7.78 26.16
C LEU A 13 -3.89 6.98 24.93
N PHE A 14 -5.17 6.61 24.87
CA PHE A 14 -5.75 5.91 23.72
C PHE A 14 -5.69 6.76 22.44
N GLY A 15 -5.91 8.08 22.59
CA GLY A 15 -5.75 9.03 21.48
C GLY A 15 -4.33 9.04 20.92
N LYS A 16 -3.30 9.09 21.77
CA LYS A 16 -1.89 9.11 21.33
C LYS A 16 -1.47 7.83 20.62
N VAL A 17 -1.91 6.67 21.10
CA VAL A 17 -1.64 5.38 20.45
C VAL A 17 -2.31 5.33 19.08
N ALA A 18 -3.57 5.74 18.98
CA ALA A 18 -4.28 5.79 17.69
C ALA A 18 -3.60 6.73 16.68
N GLU A 19 -3.11 7.89 17.11
CA GLU A 19 -2.40 8.82 16.23
C GLU A 19 -1.07 8.24 15.70
N PHE A 20 -0.33 7.48 16.51
CA PHE A 20 0.88 6.79 16.05
C PHE A 20 0.57 5.77 14.93
N PHE A 21 -0.45 4.94 15.12
CA PHE A 21 -0.84 3.96 14.10
C PHE A 21 -1.36 4.63 12.83
N LYS A 22 -2.13 5.72 12.94
CA LYS A 22 -2.57 6.51 11.78
C LYS A 22 -1.41 7.13 11.03
N ALA A 23 -0.43 7.70 11.73
CA ALA A 23 0.76 8.28 11.11
C ALA A 23 1.58 7.21 10.37
N THR A 24 1.77 6.05 11.00
CA THR A 24 2.46 4.91 10.39
C THR A 24 1.72 4.40 9.15
N ALA A 25 0.40 4.23 9.23
CA ALA A 25 -0.41 3.81 8.08
C ALA A 25 -0.32 4.80 6.92
N ARG A 26 -0.43 6.12 7.19
CA ARG A 26 -0.28 7.17 6.17
C ARG A 26 1.11 7.16 5.53
N PHE A 27 2.15 6.92 6.32
CA PHE A 27 3.51 6.79 5.79
C PHE A 27 3.64 5.59 4.86
N LEU A 28 3.08 4.42 5.21
CA LEU A 28 3.08 3.24 4.36
C LEU A 28 2.28 3.45 3.07
N VAL A 29 1.15 4.14 3.13
CA VAL A 29 0.36 4.54 1.96
C VAL A 29 1.18 5.47 1.06
N TRP A 30 1.77 6.53 1.62
CA TRP A 30 2.61 7.46 0.87
C TRP A 30 3.81 6.76 0.22
N LEU A 31 4.49 5.86 0.94
CA LEU A 31 5.61 5.09 0.40
C LEU A 31 5.17 4.18 -0.76
N SER A 32 3.96 3.63 -0.68
CA SER A 32 3.38 2.80 -1.73
C SER A 32 3.00 3.63 -2.95
N GLU A 33 2.36 4.78 -2.76
CA GLU A 33 2.00 5.73 -3.82
C GLU A 33 3.24 6.34 -4.50
N ALA A 34 4.30 6.61 -3.73
CA ALA A 34 5.54 7.19 -4.23
C ALA A 34 6.36 6.21 -5.07
N ASN A 35 6.08 4.90 -5.02
CA ASN A 35 6.84 3.91 -5.76
C ASN A 35 6.14 3.52 -7.07
N PRO A 36 6.52 4.12 -8.23
CA PRO A 36 5.92 3.78 -9.53
C PRO A 36 6.10 2.32 -9.93
N ARG A 37 7.05 1.59 -9.32
CA ARG A 37 7.25 0.16 -9.54
C ARG A 37 6.12 -0.69 -8.98
N MET A 38 5.56 -0.32 -7.81
CA MET A 38 4.41 -1.04 -7.24
C MET A 38 3.19 -0.93 -8.15
N ALA A 39 2.93 0.27 -8.67
CA ALA A 39 1.88 0.48 -9.66
C ALA A 39 2.11 -0.31 -10.97
N ALA A 40 3.36 -0.56 -11.36
CA ALA A 40 3.69 -1.40 -12.51
C ALA A 40 3.46 -2.89 -12.22
N LEU A 41 3.76 -3.36 -11.00
CA LEU A 41 3.48 -4.74 -10.57
C LEU A 41 1.99 -5.01 -10.45
N THR A 42 1.20 -4.07 -9.90
CA THR A 42 -0.27 -4.19 -9.86
C THR A 42 -0.84 -4.31 -11.26
N ARG A 43 -0.44 -3.42 -12.18
CA ARG A 43 -0.83 -3.50 -13.60
C ARG A 43 -0.40 -4.81 -14.25
N LEU A 44 0.79 -5.31 -13.90
CA LEU A 44 1.21 -6.64 -14.35
C LEU A 44 0.23 -7.68 -13.81
N SER A 45 -0.04 -7.76 -12.51
CA SER A 45 -0.94 -8.75 -11.91
C SER A 45 -2.37 -8.74 -12.50
N GLU A 46 -2.85 -7.59 -12.96
CA GLU A 46 -4.14 -7.43 -13.64
C GLU A 46 -4.11 -7.91 -15.11
N THR A 47 -2.93 -7.97 -15.72
CA THR A 47 -2.74 -8.48 -17.10
C THR A 47 -2.71 -10.01 -17.08
N SER A 48 -3.48 -10.64 -17.96
CA SER A 48 -3.51 -12.11 -18.09
C SER A 48 -2.27 -12.67 -18.77
N ASP A 49 -1.96 -13.94 -18.48
CA ASP A 49 -0.77 -14.61 -19.04
C ASP A 49 -0.91 -14.85 -20.55
N GLU A 50 -2.13 -15.00 -21.08
CA GLU A 50 -2.40 -15.08 -22.52
C GLU A 50 -2.11 -13.75 -23.22
N THR A 51 -2.41 -12.64 -22.55
CA THR A 51 -2.10 -11.30 -23.07
C THR A 51 -0.60 -11.04 -23.07
N LEU A 52 0.11 -11.54 -22.05
CA LEU A 52 1.57 -11.49 -22.01
C LEU A 52 2.19 -12.35 -23.12
N SER A 53 1.72 -13.58 -23.29
CA SER A 53 2.25 -14.51 -24.29
C SER A 53 2.00 -14.04 -25.71
N ALA A 54 0.84 -13.43 -25.98
CA ALA A 54 0.54 -12.77 -27.27
C ALA A 54 1.52 -11.62 -27.59
N ARG A 55 2.13 -11.01 -26.58
CA ARG A 55 3.17 -9.98 -26.72
C ARG A 55 4.60 -10.57 -26.70
N GLY A 56 4.74 -11.89 -26.62
CA GLY A 56 6.01 -12.58 -26.48
C GLY A 56 6.69 -12.39 -25.12
N LEU A 57 5.93 -11.99 -24.09
CA LEU A 57 6.42 -11.72 -22.74
C LEU A 57 6.08 -12.88 -21.80
N THR A 58 6.89 -13.04 -20.75
CA THR A 58 6.63 -13.97 -19.65
C THR A 58 6.39 -13.21 -18.36
N ARG A 59 5.55 -13.78 -17.47
CA ARG A 59 5.26 -13.19 -16.15
C ARG A 59 6.54 -12.95 -15.35
N ASP A 60 7.40 -13.95 -15.26
CA ASP A 60 8.69 -13.87 -14.53
C ASP A 60 9.61 -12.79 -15.12
N GLY A 61 9.71 -12.72 -16.45
CA GLY A 61 10.53 -11.72 -17.13
C GLY A 61 10.06 -10.29 -16.85
N GLU A 62 8.75 -10.06 -16.87
CA GLU A 62 8.17 -8.76 -16.57
C GLU A 62 8.32 -8.37 -15.09
N VAL A 63 8.15 -9.32 -14.17
CA VAL A 63 8.44 -9.10 -12.74
C VAL A 63 9.89 -8.68 -12.55
N ARG A 64 10.84 -9.41 -13.16
CA ARG A 64 12.28 -9.11 -13.11
C ARG A 64 12.61 -7.75 -13.69
N ARG A 65 11.98 -7.38 -14.82
CA ARG A 65 12.14 -6.07 -15.46
C ARG A 65 11.66 -4.93 -14.55
N ILE A 66 10.54 -5.12 -13.84
CA ILE A 66 9.95 -4.09 -12.97
C ILE A 66 10.71 -3.97 -11.65
N MET A 67 11.07 -5.09 -11.02
CA MET A 67 11.81 -5.11 -9.75
C MET A 67 13.29 -4.73 -9.93
N GLY A 68 13.85 -5.00 -11.11
CA GLY A 68 15.24 -4.73 -11.42
C GLY A 68 16.23 -5.68 -10.73
N PRO A 69 17.51 -5.64 -11.11
CA PRO A 69 18.53 -6.61 -10.68
C PRO A 69 18.90 -6.54 -9.19
N ARG A 70 18.42 -5.52 -8.45
CA ARG A 70 18.73 -5.34 -7.03
C ARG A 70 17.80 -6.13 -6.09
N PHE A 71 16.65 -6.56 -6.60
CA PHE A 71 15.60 -7.26 -5.84
C PHE A 71 15.28 -8.65 -6.40
N TYR A 72 15.90 -9.05 -7.51
CA TYR A 72 15.80 -10.37 -8.12
C TYR A 72 17.23 -10.85 -8.40
N ALA A 73 17.73 -11.76 -7.56
CA ALA A 73 19.07 -12.37 -7.65
C ALA A 73 18.94 -13.84 -8.07
#